data_AF-A0A2P5BLQ9-F1
#
_entry.id   AF-A0A2P5BLQ9-F1
#
_cell.length_a   1.000
_cell.length_b   1.000
_cell.length_c   1.000
_cell.angle_alpha   90.00
_cell.angle_beta   90.00
_cell.angle_gamma   90.00
#
_symmetry.space_group_name_H-M   'P 1'
#
loop_
_entity.id
_entity.type
_entity.pdbx_description
1 polymer ?
#
loop_
_entity_poly.entity_id
_entity_poly.type
_entity_poly.pdbx_seq_one_letter_code
_entity_poly.pdbx_strand_id
1 'polypeptide(L)'
;MTRGSDSVSRQSFEAVVVCTGNFVEPEIPVLVGIEKWPGFQIHSHNYRVSEQFRGQTRAIDEVLFCNQGLIFNTIELQSKWVARVLSRKLLLPNIEEMMTSTNDFYRQMQDYGLPKRSTHFQTPYQIGYPNWLCAEIGLPPVEKWRYMMYEESILNIKEMRDGYKDQWDDAYWEGIIKESQVHGHEAEASE
;
A
#
# COMPACT_ATOMS: atom_id res chain seq x y z
N MET A 1 -2.59 17.89 35.39
CA MET A 1 -3.42 18.22 34.21
C MET A 1 -4.51 17.16 34.10
N THR A 2 -5.70 17.44 34.58
CA THR A 2 -6.89 16.59 34.41
C THR A 2 -7.35 16.69 32.96
N ARG A 3 -7.36 15.57 32.23
CA ARG A 3 -8.02 15.47 30.91
C ARG A 3 -9.44 16.01 31.06
N GLY A 4 -9.78 17.05 30.28
CA GLY A 4 -11.13 17.60 30.24
C GLY A 4 -12.14 16.51 29.89
N SER A 5 -13.35 16.62 30.42
CA SER A 5 -14.45 15.72 30.07
C SER A 5 -14.65 15.71 28.56
N ASP A 6 -14.40 14.58 27.91
CA ASP A 6 -14.65 14.40 26.48
C ASP A 6 -16.16 14.50 26.22
N SER A 7 -16.63 15.69 25.83
CA SER A 7 -18.02 15.88 25.41
C SER A 7 -18.20 15.30 24.01
N VAL A 8 -18.99 14.23 23.91
CA VAL A 8 -19.34 13.61 22.62
C VAL A 8 -20.37 14.49 21.91
N SER A 9 -20.10 14.85 20.66
CA SER A 9 -21.04 15.58 19.79
C SER A 9 -21.37 14.77 18.54
N ARG A 10 -22.56 14.98 17.97
CA ARG A 10 -23.03 14.29 16.76
C ARG A 10 -23.36 15.32 15.69
N GLN A 11 -22.92 15.06 14.46
CA GLN A 11 -23.19 15.89 13.29
C GLN A 11 -23.65 15.01 12.12
N SER A 12 -24.42 15.58 11.21
CA SER A 12 -24.92 14.91 10.01
C SER A 12 -24.10 15.34 8.79
N PHE A 13 -23.73 14.38 7.95
CA PHE A 13 -22.96 14.59 6.72
C PHE A 13 -23.62 13.85 5.56
N GLU A 14 -23.49 14.40 4.36
CA GLU A 14 -24.00 13.75 3.13
C GLU A 14 -23.16 12.54 2.71
N ALA A 15 -21.88 12.54 3.06
CA ALA A 15 -20.94 11.46 2.79
C ALA A 15 -19.85 11.41 3.86
N VAL A 16 -19.23 10.24 4.02
CA VAL A 16 -18.09 10.01 4.92
C VAL A 16 -17.02 9.24 4.16
N VAL A 17 -15.77 9.70 4.23
CA VAL A 17 -14.61 8.99 3.70
C VAL A 17 -13.82 8.43 4.88
N VAL A 18 -13.65 7.11 4.96
CA VAL A 18 -12.99 6.44 6.07
C VAL A 18 -11.54 6.14 5.71
N CYS A 19 -10.60 6.84 6.35
CA CYS A 19 -9.15 6.71 6.12
C CYS A 19 -8.38 6.36 7.41
N THR A 20 -8.94 5.48 8.25
CA THR A 20 -8.38 5.15 9.57
C THR A 20 -7.18 4.20 9.53
N GLY A 21 -6.85 3.66 8.36
CA GLY A 21 -5.77 2.69 8.16
C GLY A 21 -6.11 1.29 8.69
N ASN A 22 -5.36 0.30 8.21
CA ASN A 22 -5.56 -1.12 8.53
C ASN A 22 -4.41 -1.74 9.35
N PHE A 23 -3.41 -0.94 9.76
CA PHE A 23 -2.22 -1.38 10.52
C PHE A 23 -2.21 -0.85 11.97
N VAL A 24 -3.39 -0.59 12.53
CA VAL A 24 -3.54 0.00 13.88
C VAL A 24 -3.82 -1.08 14.92
N GLU A 25 -4.75 -1.99 14.65
CA GLU A 25 -5.07 -3.08 15.57
C GLU A 25 -4.20 -4.31 15.25
N PRO A 26 -3.45 -4.85 16.22
CA PRO A 26 -2.58 -6.00 16.00
C PRO A 26 -3.39 -7.28 15.81
N GLU A 27 -3.09 -8.05 14.76
CA GLU A 27 -3.60 -9.41 14.60
C GLU A 27 -2.63 -10.38 15.27
N ILE A 28 -3.01 -10.92 16.43
CA ILE A 28 -2.16 -11.84 17.21
C ILE A 28 -2.61 -13.27 16.92
N PRO A 29 -1.84 -14.07 16.15
CA PRO A 29 -2.20 -15.45 15.87
C PRO A 29 -2.06 -16.32 17.12
N VAL A 30 -2.96 -17.29 17.26
CA VAL A 30 -2.83 -18.36 18.27
C VAL A 30 -1.86 -19.40 17.74
N LEU A 31 -0.64 -19.39 18.25
CA LEU A 31 0.41 -20.33 17.88
C LEU A 31 0.45 -21.47 18.91
N VAL A 32 0.22 -22.71 18.47
CA VAL A 32 0.24 -23.89 19.35
C VAL A 32 1.67 -24.11 19.86
N GLY A 33 1.87 -24.18 21.19
CA GLY A 33 3.18 -24.38 21.80
C GLY A 33 3.93 -23.09 22.11
N ILE A 34 3.38 -21.93 21.77
CA ILE A 34 4.00 -20.62 22.02
C ILE A 34 4.16 -20.33 23.51
N GLU A 35 3.34 -20.93 24.36
CA GLU A 35 3.42 -20.85 25.81
C GLU A 35 4.69 -21.49 26.39
N LYS A 36 5.31 -22.41 25.64
CA LYS A 36 6.56 -23.08 26.03
C LYS A 36 7.80 -22.32 25.54
N TRP A 37 7.62 -21.27 24.75
CA TRP A 37 8.73 -20.47 24.24
C TRP A 37 9.37 -19.67 25.40
N PRO A 38 10.66 -19.88 25.70
CA PRO A 38 11.31 -19.23 26.84
C PRO A 38 11.68 -17.76 26.58
N GLY A 39 11.57 -17.29 25.33
CA GLY A 39 11.94 -15.94 24.93
C GLY A 39 10.82 -14.93 25.07
N PHE A 40 11.17 -13.64 25.00
CA PHE A 40 10.21 -12.55 25.03
C PHE A 40 9.40 -12.50 23.73
N GLN A 41 8.09 -12.30 23.87
CA GLN A 41 7.16 -12.22 22.74
C GLN A 41 6.58 -10.81 22.67
N ILE A 42 6.62 -10.20 21.49
CA ILE A 42 6.05 -8.87 21.26
C ILE A 42 5.55 -8.75 19.83
N HIS A 43 4.33 -8.23 19.68
CA HIS A 43 3.80 -7.89 18.37
C HIS A 43 4.51 -6.65 17.81
N SER A 44 4.71 -6.57 16.49
CA SER A 44 5.35 -5.44 15.80
C SER A 44 4.74 -4.09 16.17
N HIS A 45 3.40 -4.03 16.28
CA HIS A 45 2.65 -2.86 16.76
C HIS A 45 3.15 -2.32 18.11
N ASN A 46 3.70 -3.14 19.00
CA ASN A 46 4.20 -2.74 20.32
C ASN A 46 5.72 -2.52 20.34
N TYR A 47 6.44 -2.93 19.30
CA TYR A 47 7.87 -2.76 19.20
C TYR A 47 8.23 -1.28 18.99
N ARG A 48 9.11 -0.73 19.83
CA ARG A 48 9.50 0.69 19.79
C ARG A 48 11.01 0.90 19.85
N VAL A 49 11.74 0.09 20.62
CA VAL A 49 13.17 0.25 20.86
C VAL A 49 13.88 -1.07 20.63
N SER A 50 14.90 -1.07 19.77
CA SER A 50 15.64 -2.27 19.38
C SER A 50 16.67 -2.75 20.41
N GLU A 51 17.12 -1.84 21.29
CA GLU A 51 18.21 -2.04 22.24
C GLU A 51 17.91 -3.16 23.25
N GLN A 52 16.66 -3.28 23.67
CA GLN A 52 16.19 -4.29 24.65
C GLN A 52 16.40 -5.74 24.17
N PHE A 53 16.65 -5.91 22.88
CA PHE A 53 16.81 -7.20 22.22
C PHE A 53 18.23 -7.38 21.64
N ARG A 54 19.18 -6.52 22.02
CA ARG A 54 20.57 -6.62 21.56
C ARG A 54 21.20 -7.91 22.09
N GLY A 55 21.89 -8.65 21.21
CA GLY A 55 22.57 -9.91 21.58
C GLY A 55 21.64 -11.12 21.77
N GLN A 56 20.32 -10.98 21.54
CA GLN A 56 19.36 -12.10 21.58
C GLN A 56 19.17 -12.69 20.18
N THR A 57 19.04 -14.02 20.07
CA THR A 57 18.59 -14.69 18.86
C THR A 57 17.11 -14.39 18.65
N ARG A 58 16.76 -13.73 17.53
CA ARG A 58 15.38 -13.33 17.22
C ARG A 58 14.80 -14.21 16.12
N ALA A 59 13.59 -14.70 16.32
CA ALA A 59 12.71 -15.08 15.22
C ALA A 59 11.85 -13.84 14.90
N ILE A 60 11.93 -13.35 13.66
CA ILE A 60 11.10 -12.25 13.17
C ILE A 60 10.19 -12.86 12.14
N ASP A 61 8.90 -12.97 12.46
CA ASP A 61 7.93 -13.64 11.58
C ASP A 61 7.39 -12.71 10.49
N GLU A 62 7.49 -11.37 10.66
CA GLU A 62 7.00 -10.42 9.66
C GLU A 62 7.89 -9.17 9.54
N VAL A 63 8.28 -8.87 8.30
CA VAL A 63 8.89 -7.61 7.87
C VAL A 63 7.86 -6.87 7.03
N LEU A 64 7.35 -5.75 7.53
CA LEU A 64 6.42 -4.90 6.77
C LEU A 64 7.23 -3.98 5.86
N PHE A 65 7.11 -4.21 4.55
CA PHE A 65 7.71 -3.38 3.52
C PHE A 65 6.91 -2.08 3.35
N CYS A 66 7.44 -0.96 3.84
CA CYS A 66 6.86 0.35 3.58
C CYS A 66 7.61 1.00 2.42
N ASN A 67 7.19 0.73 1.19
CA ASN A 67 7.63 1.53 0.03
C ASN A 67 6.63 2.67 -0.16
N GLN A 68 6.96 3.80 0.44
CA GLN A 68 6.17 5.02 0.47
C GLN A 68 5.79 5.54 -0.93
N GLY A 69 6.63 5.31 -1.95
CA GLY A 69 6.42 5.83 -3.30
C GLY A 69 5.12 5.37 -4.00
N LEU A 70 4.90 4.06 -4.11
CA LEU A 70 3.70 3.51 -4.77
C LEU A 70 2.43 3.69 -3.92
N ILE A 71 2.58 3.60 -2.58
CA ILE A 71 1.46 3.74 -1.65
C ILE A 71 0.90 5.17 -1.72
N PHE A 72 1.76 6.19 -1.64
CA PHE A 72 1.31 7.58 -1.69
C PHE A 72 0.68 7.94 -3.04
N ASN A 73 1.26 7.46 -4.14
CA ASN A 73 0.66 7.64 -5.46
C ASN A 73 -0.75 7.03 -5.54
N THR A 74 -0.92 5.80 -5.03
CA THR A 74 -2.24 5.14 -5.03
C THR A 74 -3.25 5.89 -4.15
N ILE A 75 -2.85 6.32 -2.94
CA ILE A 75 -3.72 7.09 -2.04
C ILE A 75 -4.14 8.41 -2.69
N GLU A 76 -3.23 9.08 -3.39
CA GLU A 76 -3.54 10.31 -4.13
C GLU A 76 -4.57 10.05 -5.24
N LEU A 77 -4.38 8.99 -6.05
CA LEU A 77 -5.31 8.61 -7.10
C LEU A 77 -6.69 8.24 -6.55
N GLN A 78 -6.75 7.44 -5.48
CA GLN A 78 -7.99 7.12 -4.77
C GLN A 78 -8.69 8.38 -4.26
N SER A 79 -7.95 9.31 -3.67
CA SER A 79 -8.49 10.58 -3.17
C SER A 79 -9.07 11.44 -4.30
N LYS A 80 -8.38 11.53 -5.44
CA LYS A 80 -8.87 12.25 -6.62
C LYS A 80 -10.12 11.61 -7.21
N TRP A 81 -10.17 10.28 -7.27
CA TRP A 81 -11.33 9.54 -7.77
C TRP A 81 -12.54 9.72 -6.85
N VAL A 82 -12.39 9.54 -5.54
CA VAL A 82 -13.45 9.78 -4.54
C VAL A 82 -13.94 11.22 -4.59
N ALA A 83 -13.04 12.20 -4.70
CA ALA A 83 -13.43 13.61 -4.83
C ALA A 83 -14.29 13.88 -6.08
N ARG A 84 -14.00 13.21 -7.21
CA ARG A 84 -14.83 13.29 -8.42
C ARG A 84 -16.20 12.67 -8.24
N VAL A 85 -16.29 11.52 -7.55
CA VAL A 85 -17.57 10.89 -7.19
C VAL A 85 -18.40 11.81 -6.31
N LEU A 86 -17.83 12.32 -5.22
CA LEU A 86 -18.53 13.19 -4.27
C LEU A 86 -18.94 14.53 -4.89
N SER A 87 -18.15 15.05 -5.85
CA SER A 87 -18.51 16.24 -6.63
C SER A 87 -19.44 15.96 -7.81
N ARG A 88 -19.94 14.72 -7.96
CA ARG A 88 -20.84 14.27 -9.04
C ARG A 88 -20.25 14.45 -10.44
N LYS A 89 -18.92 14.60 -10.55
CA LYS A 89 -18.18 14.65 -11.82
C LYS A 89 -17.91 13.25 -12.37
N LEU A 90 -18.00 12.24 -11.52
CA LEU A 90 -17.94 10.83 -11.88
C LEU A 90 -19.14 10.13 -11.24
N LEU A 91 -19.84 9.32 -12.02
CA LEU A 91 -20.99 8.56 -11.53
C LEU A 91 -20.52 7.16 -11.13
N LEU A 92 -21.02 6.68 -9.98
CA LEU A 92 -20.79 5.30 -9.61
C LEU A 92 -21.57 4.37 -10.56
N PRO A 93 -21.02 3.20 -10.88
CA PRO A 93 -21.79 2.12 -11.47
C PRO A 93 -23.00 1.78 -10.60
N ASN A 94 -23.98 1.07 -11.17
CA ASN A 94 -25.11 0.61 -10.37
C ASN A 94 -24.65 -0.48 -9.38
N ILE A 95 -25.51 -0.79 -8.40
CA ILE A 95 -25.18 -1.74 -7.33
C ILE A 95 -24.83 -3.14 -7.86
N GLU A 96 -25.49 -3.60 -8.93
CA GLU A 96 -25.24 -4.93 -9.49
C GLU A 96 -23.86 -5.01 -10.16
N GLU A 97 -23.48 -3.96 -10.87
CA GLU A 97 -22.14 -3.83 -11.49
C GLU A 97 -21.05 -3.80 -10.42
N MET A 98 -21.22 -3.00 -9.35
CA MET A 98 -20.26 -2.93 -8.25
C MET A 98 -20.09 -4.27 -7.53
N MET A 99 -21.20 -4.98 -7.29
CA MET A 99 -21.19 -6.28 -6.63
C MET A 99 -20.56 -7.36 -7.53
N THR A 100 -20.82 -7.32 -8.83
CA THR A 100 -20.19 -8.21 -9.82
C THR A 100 -18.67 -8.01 -9.82
N SER A 101 -18.21 -6.76 -9.97
CA SER A 101 -16.77 -6.43 -9.92
C SER A 101 -16.09 -6.93 -8.64
N THR A 102 -16.74 -6.76 -7.49
CA THR A 102 -16.23 -7.24 -6.19
C THR A 102 -16.12 -8.77 -6.14
N ASN A 103 -17.16 -9.47 -6.61
CA ASN A 103 -17.18 -10.93 -6.64
C ASN A 103 -16.12 -11.49 -7.60
N ASP A 104 -15.95 -10.86 -8.76
CA ASP A 104 -14.96 -11.23 -9.76
C ASP A 104 -13.54 -11.12 -9.19
N PHE A 105 -13.27 -10.03 -8.46
CA PHE A 105 -12.00 -9.84 -7.75
C PHE A 105 -11.74 -10.94 -6.72
N TYR A 106 -12.74 -11.30 -5.89
CA TYR A 106 -12.57 -12.39 -4.91
C TYR A 106 -12.40 -13.76 -5.57
N ARG A 107 -13.05 -14.02 -6.71
CA ARG A 107 -12.83 -15.25 -7.48
C ARG A 107 -11.41 -15.33 -8.01
N GLN A 108 -10.89 -14.25 -8.61
CA GLN A 108 -9.50 -14.19 -9.06
C GLN A 108 -8.52 -14.45 -7.90
N MET A 109 -8.71 -13.80 -6.74
CA MET A 109 -7.89 -14.06 -5.56
C MET A 109 -7.89 -15.55 -5.16
N GLN A 110 -9.06 -16.18 -5.19
CA GLN A 110 -9.20 -17.60 -4.88
C GLN A 110 -8.47 -18.48 -5.90
N ASP A 111 -8.57 -18.17 -7.19
CA ASP A 111 -7.89 -18.89 -8.27
C ASP A 111 -6.36 -18.80 -8.15
N TYR A 112 -5.84 -17.66 -7.66
CA TYR A 112 -4.42 -17.46 -7.33
C TYR A 112 -4.00 -18.07 -5.98
N GLY A 113 -4.91 -18.70 -5.23
CA GLY A 113 -4.62 -19.26 -3.91
C GLY A 113 -4.33 -18.20 -2.84
N LEU A 114 -4.74 -16.95 -3.05
CA LEU A 114 -4.51 -15.86 -2.12
C LEU A 114 -5.59 -15.83 -1.03
N PRO A 115 -5.22 -15.77 0.26
CA PRO A 115 -6.20 -15.69 1.33
C PRO A 115 -6.90 -14.32 1.31
N LYS A 116 -8.16 -14.27 1.74
CA LYS A 116 -8.94 -13.01 1.79
C LYS A 116 -8.27 -11.91 2.61
N ARG A 117 -7.49 -12.24 3.65
CA ARG A 117 -6.72 -11.24 4.42
C ARG A 117 -5.73 -10.44 3.56
N SER A 118 -5.34 -10.95 2.39
CA SER A 118 -4.46 -10.29 1.43
C SER A 118 -5.19 -9.36 0.45
N THR A 119 -6.50 -9.10 0.62
CA THR A 119 -7.29 -8.25 -0.29
C THR A 119 -6.70 -6.86 -0.49
N HIS A 120 -6.10 -6.28 0.56
CA HIS A 120 -5.48 -4.96 0.49
C HIS A 120 -3.98 -5.00 0.21
N PHE A 121 -3.41 -6.19 -0.05
CA PHE A 121 -2.00 -6.32 -0.37
C PHE A 121 -1.77 -5.95 -1.83
N GLN A 122 -1.27 -4.74 -2.06
CA GLN A 122 -0.90 -4.29 -3.39
C GLN A 122 0.47 -4.84 -3.80
N THR A 123 0.45 -5.88 -4.64
CA THR A 123 1.67 -6.47 -5.21
C THR A 123 2.16 -5.61 -6.38
N PRO A 124 3.45 -5.71 -6.79
CA PRO A 124 3.95 -5.05 -7.99
C PRO A 124 3.12 -5.40 -9.25
N TYR A 125 2.47 -6.57 -9.24
CA TYR A 125 1.60 -7.05 -10.31
C TYR A 125 0.24 -6.31 -10.39
N GLN A 126 -0.05 -5.40 -9.46
CA GLN A 126 -1.30 -4.63 -9.41
C GLN A 126 -1.21 -3.25 -10.10
N ILE A 127 -0.31 -3.06 -11.06
CA ILE A 127 -0.24 -1.86 -11.94
C ILE A 127 -1.62 -1.51 -12.53
N GLY A 128 -2.45 -2.53 -12.78
CA GLY A 128 -3.79 -2.36 -13.32
C GLY A 128 -4.68 -1.45 -12.47
N TYR A 129 -4.58 -1.48 -11.14
CA TYR A 129 -5.47 -0.68 -10.29
C TYR A 129 -5.15 0.83 -10.32
N PRO A 130 -3.89 1.28 -10.10
CA PRO A 130 -3.54 2.68 -10.29
C PRO A 130 -3.80 3.18 -11.71
N ASN A 131 -3.52 2.37 -12.75
CA ASN A 131 -3.80 2.76 -14.13
C ASN A 131 -5.29 2.86 -14.43
N TRP A 132 -6.11 1.98 -13.86
CA TRP A 132 -7.57 2.09 -13.92
C TRP A 132 -8.04 3.39 -13.26
N LEU A 133 -7.53 3.73 -12.06
CA LEU A 133 -7.83 5.01 -11.42
C LEU A 133 -7.45 6.20 -12.30
N CYS A 134 -6.26 6.19 -12.93
CA CYS A 134 -5.84 7.21 -13.88
C CYS A 134 -6.85 7.36 -15.03
N ALA A 135 -7.25 6.25 -15.66
CA ALA A 135 -8.22 6.27 -16.76
C ALA A 135 -9.57 6.87 -16.33
N GLU A 136 -10.10 6.46 -15.18
CA GLU A 136 -11.37 6.97 -14.64
C GLU A 136 -11.34 8.49 -14.38
N ILE A 137 -10.18 9.03 -14.00
CA ILE A 137 -10.03 10.45 -13.69
C ILE A 137 -9.40 11.28 -14.82
N GLY A 138 -9.15 10.66 -15.98
CA GLY A 138 -8.60 11.31 -17.17
C GLY A 138 -7.12 11.71 -17.04
N LEU A 139 -6.31 10.90 -16.38
CA LEU A 139 -4.86 11.07 -16.29
C LEU A 139 -4.13 10.01 -17.12
N PRO A 140 -2.89 10.31 -17.57
CA PRO A 140 -2.06 9.30 -18.19
C PRO A 140 -1.78 8.12 -17.24
N PRO A 141 -1.50 6.92 -17.77
CA PRO A 141 -1.05 5.78 -16.96
C PRO A 141 0.16 6.13 -16.10
N VAL A 142 0.28 5.47 -14.94
CA VAL A 142 1.40 5.67 -14.03
C VAL A 142 2.72 5.31 -14.71
N GLU A 143 3.74 6.13 -14.50
CA GLU A 143 5.02 6.00 -15.18
C GLU A 143 5.69 4.66 -14.83
N LYS A 144 6.13 3.93 -15.87
CA LYS A 144 6.67 2.57 -15.75
C LYS A 144 7.85 2.48 -14.76
N TRP A 145 8.72 3.50 -14.73
CA TRP A 145 9.90 3.50 -13.88
C TRP A 145 9.57 3.42 -12.38
N ARG A 146 8.40 3.91 -11.94
CA ARG A 146 7.99 3.81 -10.52
C ARG A 146 7.85 2.36 -10.07
N TYR A 147 7.35 1.50 -10.96
CA TYR A 147 7.20 0.07 -10.70
C TYR A 147 8.55 -0.66 -10.78
N MET A 148 9.38 -0.32 -11.77
CA MET A 148 10.74 -0.89 -11.87
C MET A 148 11.54 -0.58 -10.61
N MET A 149 11.45 0.66 -10.11
CA MET A 149 12.09 1.09 -8.87
C MET A 149 11.61 0.30 -7.65
N TYR A 150 10.32 0.01 -7.59
CA TYR A 150 9.76 -0.83 -6.52
C TYR A 150 10.24 -2.28 -6.61
N GLU A 151 10.24 -2.88 -7.81
CA GLU A 151 10.75 -4.24 -8.01
C GLU A 151 12.22 -4.36 -7.62
N GLU A 152 13.06 -3.41 -8.05
CA GLU A 152 14.48 -3.38 -7.68
C GLU A 152 14.66 -3.20 -6.17
N SER A 153 13.86 -2.34 -5.54
CA SER A 153 13.89 -2.19 -4.07
C SER A 153 13.59 -3.52 -3.35
N ILE A 154 12.64 -4.31 -3.86
CA ILE A 154 12.32 -5.63 -3.30
C ILE A 154 13.45 -6.64 -3.54
N LEU A 155 14.08 -6.62 -4.72
CA LEU A 155 15.23 -7.47 -5.02
C LEU A 155 16.43 -7.11 -4.13
N ASN A 156 16.75 -5.83 -4.00
CA ASN A 156 17.83 -5.35 -3.13
C ASN A 156 17.63 -5.79 -1.67
N ILE A 157 16.40 -5.75 -1.13
CA ILE A 157 16.14 -6.25 0.23
C ILE A 157 16.29 -7.77 0.34
N LYS A 158 15.89 -8.53 -0.69
CA LYS A 158 16.02 -9.99 -0.68
C LYS A 158 17.48 -10.43 -0.78
N GLU A 159 18.27 -9.71 -1.57
CA GLU A 159 19.67 -10.04 -1.84
C GLU A 159 20.61 -9.50 -0.74
N MET A 160 20.35 -8.29 -0.24
CA MET A 160 21.16 -7.64 0.80
C MET A 160 20.49 -7.81 2.17
N ARG A 161 21.07 -8.66 3.03
CA ARG A 161 20.60 -8.83 4.41
C ARG A 161 20.68 -7.53 5.21
N ASP A 162 21.83 -6.85 5.14
CA ASP A 162 22.15 -5.60 5.83
C ASP A 162 22.67 -4.55 4.83
N GLY A 163 22.42 -3.26 5.08
CA GLY A 163 22.94 -2.16 4.25
C GLY A 163 22.17 -1.89 2.95
N TYR A 164 21.05 -2.58 2.70
CA TYR A 164 20.20 -2.35 1.50
C TYR A 164 19.69 -0.90 1.39
N LYS A 165 19.62 -0.18 2.52
CA LYS A 165 19.23 1.24 2.57
C LYS A 165 20.37 2.19 2.21
N ASP A 166 21.61 1.72 2.30
CA ASP A 166 22.81 2.51 2.09
C ASP A 166 23.32 2.41 0.64
N GLN A 167 22.85 1.40 -0.11
CA GLN A 167 23.22 1.15 -1.49
C GLN A 167 22.05 1.49 -2.41
N TRP A 168 22.18 2.60 -3.13
CA TRP A 168 21.22 3.04 -4.13
C TRP A 168 21.95 3.79 -5.25
N ASP A 169 21.69 3.42 -6.50
CA ASP A 169 22.30 4.08 -7.66
C ASP A 169 21.41 5.23 -8.15
N ASP A 170 21.55 6.39 -7.51
CA ASP A 170 20.81 7.60 -7.89
C ASP A 170 21.05 7.98 -9.36
N ALA A 171 22.27 7.82 -9.87
CA ALA A 171 22.63 8.22 -11.22
C ALA A 171 21.93 7.35 -12.28
N TYR A 172 21.87 6.03 -12.05
CA TYR A 172 21.10 5.10 -12.87
C TYR A 172 19.62 5.48 -12.91
N TRP A 173 19.00 5.66 -11.74
CA TRP A 173 17.58 5.97 -11.65
C TRP A 173 17.21 7.34 -12.20
N GLU A 174 18.05 8.36 -11.99
CA GLU A 174 17.89 9.65 -12.64
C GLU A 174 17.95 9.55 -14.17
N GLY A 175 18.82 8.70 -14.72
CA GLY A 175 18.89 8.42 -16.15
C GLY A 175 17.58 7.85 -16.69
N ILE A 176 17.07 6.79 -16.05
CA ILE A 176 15.79 6.15 -16.42
C ILE A 176 14.62 7.13 -16.34
N ILE A 177 14.56 7.97 -15.29
CA ILE A 177 13.50 8.96 -15.14
C ILE A 177 13.56 9.99 -16.26
N LYS A 178 14.75 10.54 -16.56
CA LYS A 178 14.95 11.53 -17.64
C LYS A 178 14.56 10.95 -19.00
N GLU A 179 15.00 9.73 -19.31
CA GLU A 179 14.64 9.05 -20.57
C GLU A 179 13.13 8.86 -20.72
N SER A 180 12.44 8.49 -19.65
CA SER A 180 10.99 8.29 -19.66
C SER A 180 10.20 9.59 -19.93
N GLN A 181 10.73 10.74 -19.51
CA GLN A 181 10.13 12.06 -19.74
C GLN A 181 10.32 12.53 -21.19
N VAL A 182 11.46 12.21 -21.80
CA VAL A 182 11.74 12.54 -23.21
C VAL A 182 10.79 11.79 -24.15
N HIS A 183 10.60 10.49 -23.94
CA HIS A 183 9.72 9.66 -24.79
C HIS A 183 8.23 9.93 -24.55
N GLY A 184 7.83 10.48 -23.40
CA GLY A 184 6.46 10.93 -23.15
C GLY A 184 6.08 12.19 -23.96
N HIS A 185 7.03 13.10 -24.17
CA HIS A 185 6.81 14.33 -24.94
C HIS A 185 6.72 14.12 -26.46
N GLU A 186 7.43 13.12 -27.02
CA GLU A 186 7.35 12.81 -28.46
C GLU A 186 6.01 12.17 -28.86
N ALA A 187 5.37 11.44 -27.94
CA ALA A 187 4.04 10.87 -28.15
C ALA A 187 2.91 11.93 -28.16
N GLU A 188 3.03 13.00 -27.37
CA GLU A 188 2.06 14.12 -27.34
C GLU A 188 2.25 15.12 -28.49
N ALA A 189 3.42 15.17 -29.13
CA ALA A 189 3.69 16.04 -30.28
C ALA A 189 3.20 15.48 -31.63
N SER A 190 2.54 14.31 -31.61
CA SER A 190 2.11 13.55 -32.79
C SER A 190 0.58 13.53 -33.02
N GLU A 191 -0.19 14.25 -32.20
CA GLU A 191 -1.66 14.42 -32.36
C GLU A 191 -2.07 15.83 -32.79
#